data_AF-A0A932TUA5-F1
#
_entry.id   AF-A0A932TUA5-F1
#
_cell.length_a   1.000
_cell.length_b   1.000
_cell.length_c   1.000
_cell.angle_alpha   90.00
_cell.angle_beta   90.00
_cell.angle_gamma   90.00
#
_symmetry.space_group_name_H-M   'P 1'
#
loop_
_entity.id
_entity.type
_entity.pdbx_description
1 polymer ?
#
loop_
_entity_poly.entity_id
_entity_poly.type
_entity_poly.pdbx_seq_one_letter_code
_entity_poly.pdbx_strand_id
1 'polypeptide(L)'
;MSYCIRLLSPVEAAPAAAEIAAALGAEGFDSQIQAAAADAGWERLELRVPGEDPLRATRSQRRGEENPVDEEIDAFLDLVLQAEETPATRQVEDALRRARQMILLEVPDTFPWGAGRTVADALVEFLADRTEALIQADGEGFYDREGNLLLAME
;
A
#
# COMPACT_ATOMS: atom_id res chain seq x y z
N MET A 1 -3.96 16.62 -7.35
CA MET A 1 -3.67 15.95 -6.07
C MET A 1 -3.29 14.51 -6.44
N SER A 2 -3.00 13.66 -5.47
CA SER A 2 -2.79 12.24 -5.70
C SER A 2 -3.65 11.49 -4.71
N TYR A 3 -4.27 10.42 -5.18
CA TYR A 3 -4.93 9.45 -4.32
C TYR A 3 -3.87 8.55 -3.70
N CYS A 4 -3.89 8.40 -2.38
CA CYS A 4 -2.88 7.67 -1.65
C CYS A 4 -3.45 6.37 -1.07
N ILE A 5 -2.69 5.30 -1.25
CA ILE A 5 -2.95 3.99 -0.65
C ILE A 5 -1.74 3.63 0.22
N ARG A 6 -1.98 3.29 1.48
CA ARG A 6 -0.94 2.82 2.41
C ARG A 6 -1.09 1.33 2.62
N LEU A 7 0.01 0.60 2.48
CA LEU A 7 0.12 -0.81 2.87
C LEU A 7 0.94 -0.89 4.14
N LEU A 8 0.27 -1.17 5.26
CA LEU A 8 0.85 -1.29 6.59
C LEU A 8 1.12 -2.76 6.89
N SER A 9 2.39 -3.14 6.92
CA SER A 9 2.79 -4.55 6.87
C SER A 9 3.61 -4.96 8.09
N PRO A 10 3.36 -6.14 8.69
CA PRO A 10 4.20 -6.70 9.75
C PRO A 10 5.49 -7.34 9.23
N VAL A 11 5.57 -7.65 7.94
CA VAL A 11 6.73 -8.27 7.29
C VAL A 11 7.68 -7.16 6.88
N GLU A 12 8.97 -7.18 7.27
CA GLU A 12 9.93 -6.13 6.87
C GLU A 12 10.51 -6.31 5.46
N ALA A 13 10.46 -7.54 4.94
CA ALA A 13 10.93 -7.86 3.61
C ALA A 13 9.92 -7.37 2.57
N ALA A 14 10.41 -6.73 1.50
CA ALA A 14 9.60 -6.38 0.34
C ALA A 14 9.98 -7.27 -0.85
N PRO A 15 9.08 -7.49 -1.82
CA PRO A 15 9.44 -8.14 -3.07
C PRO A 15 10.45 -7.31 -3.85
N ALA A 16 11.33 -7.97 -4.61
CA ALA A 16 12.24 -7.27 -5.51
C ALA A 16 11.48 -6.58 -6.66
N ALA A 17 12.04 -5.51 -7.23
CA ALA A 17 11.42 -4.81 -8.36
C ALA A 17 11.14 -5.74 -9.56
N ALA A 18 12.02 -6.72 -9.80
CA ALA A 18 11.82 -7.72 -10.84
C ALA A 18 10.63 -8.68 -10.55
N GLU A 19 10.38 -9.02 -9.28
CA GLU A 19 9.21 -9.83 -8.91
C GLU A 19 7.91 -9.07 -9.13
N ILE A 20 7.89 -7.77 -8.78
CA ILE A 20 6.74 -6.90 -9.03
C ILE A 20 6.47 -6.81 -10.54
N ALA A 21 7.51 -6.55 -11.35
CA ALA A 21 7.37 -6.46 -12.80
C ALA A 21 6.87 -7.78 -13.42
N ALA A 22 7.37 -8.92 -12.93
CA ALA A 22 6.94 -10.24 -13.38
C ALA A 22 5.48 -10.51 -13.02
N ALA A 23 5.02 -10.13 -11.82
CA ALA A 23 3.64 -10.28 -11.39
C ALA A 23 2.69 -9.43 -12.24
N LEU A 24 3.00 -8.15 -12.44
CA LEU A 24 2.19 -7.26 -13.29
C LEU A 24 2.16 -7.73 -14.74
N GLY A 25 3.29 -8.21 -15.27
CA GLY A 25 3.35 -8.79 -16.61
C GLY A 25 2.53 -10.07 -16.77
N ALA A 26 2.47 -10.92 -15.74
CA ALA A 26 1.64 -12.13 -15.74
C ALA A 26 0.13 -11.82 -15.81
N GLU A 27 -0.27 -10.65 -15.31
CA GLU A 27 -1.63 -10.13 -15.43
C GLU A 27 -1.89 -9.38 -16.75
N GLY A 28 -0.88 -9.26 -17.61
CA GLY A 28 -0.99 -8.65 -18.93
C GLY A 28 -0.74 -7.13 -18.95
N PHE A 29 -0.25 -6.55 -17.86
CA PHE A 29 0.12 -5.13 -17.84
C PHE A 29 1.51 -4.91 -18.45
N ASP A 30 1.58 -4.11 -19.51
CA ASP A 30 2.83 -3.62 -20.06
C ASP A 30 3.33 -2.44 -19.21
N SER A 31 4.13 -2.76 -18.19
CA SER A 31 4.60 -1.79 -17.21
C SER A 31 6.12 -1.85 -17.04
N GLN A 32 6.72 -0.69 -16.80
CA GLN A 32 8.15 -0.56 -16.55
C GLN A 32 8.38 -0.06 -15.13
N ILE A 33 9.17 -0.80 -14.35
CA ILE A 33 9.53 -0.41 -12.99
C ILE A 33 10.92 0.21 -12.99
N GLN A 34 11.00 1.44 -12.51
CA GLN A 34 12.24 2.12 -12.19
C GLN A 34 12.42 2.12 -10.68
N ALA A 35 13.50 1.49 -10.21
CA ALA A 35 13.83 1.38 -8.80
C ALA A 35 15.24 1.92 -8.57
N ALA A 36 15.46 2.61 -7.45
CA ALA A 36 16.82 3.01 -7.07
C ALA A 36 17.73 1.80 -6.78
N ALA A 37 17.14 0.69 -6.30
CA ALA A 37 17.78 -0.60 -6.11
C ALA A 37 16.94 -1.69 -6.77
N ALA A 38 17.58 -2.62 -7.49
CA ALA A 38 16.88 -3.67 -8.22
C ALA A 38 16.43 -4.85 -7.33
N ASP A 39 17.01 -4.97 -6.14
CA ASP A 39 16.72 -6.01 -5.15
C ASP A 39 15.57 -5.62 -4.21
N ALA A 40 15.33 -6.42 -3.17
CA ALA A 40 14.36 -6.15 -2.12
C ALA A 40 14.73 -4.94 -1.22
N GLY A 41 15.80 -4.20 -1.54
CA GLY A 41 16.30 -3.04 -0.79
C GLY A 41 15.74 -1.70 -1.24
N TRP A 42 14.81 -1.64 -2.21
CA TRP A 42 14.28 -0.38 -2.70
C TRP A 42 13.54 0.42 -1.62
N GLU A 43 13.76 1.73 -1.61
CA GLU A 43 12.97 2.69 -0.81
C GLU A 43 11.95 3.43 -1.67
N ARG A 44 12.20 3.52 -2.98
CA ARG A 44 11.33 4.16 -3.95
C ARG A 44 11.25 3.35 -5.22
N LEU A 45 10.04 3.21 -5.72
CA LEU A 45 9.71 2.66 -7.04
C LEU A 45 8.89 3.68 -7.81
N GLU A 46 9.13 3.74 -9.11
CA GLU A 46 8.27 4.42 -10.06
C GLU A 46 7.79 3.38 -11.08
N LEU A 47 6.48 3.20 -11.15
CA LEU A 47 5.83 2.33 -12.11
C LEU A 47 5.33 3.19 -13.28
N ARG A 48 5.86 2.95 -14.47
CA ARG A 48 5.47 3.63 -15.69
C ARG A 48 4.61 2.72 -16.55
N VAL A 49 3.42 3.19 -16.89
CA VAL A 49 2.55 2.58 -17.90
C VAL A 49 2.57 3.48 -19.15
N PRO A 50 2.69 2.93 -20.37
CA PRO A 50 2.72 3.72 -21.58
C PRO A 50 1.50 4.63 -21.71
N GLY A 51 1.73 5.94 -21.84
CA GLY A 51 0.67 6.94 -22.03
C GLY A 51 0.07 7.51 -20.74
N GLU A 52 0.47 7.00 -19.57
CA GLU A 52 -0.05 7.43 -18.26
C GLU A 52 1.03 8.11 -17.42
N ASP A 53 0.58 8.93 -16.46
CA ASP A 53 1.45 9.44 -15.41
C ASP A 53 1.91 8.29 -14.49
N PRO A 54 3.17 8.31 -14.01
CA PRO A 54 3.71 7.20 -13.23
C PRO A 54 3.06 7.08 -11.85
N LEU A 55 2.84 5.84 -11.40
CA LEU A 55 2.57 5.54 -10.00
C LEU A 55 3.89 5.58 -9.21
N ARG A 56 3.85 6.08 -7.99
CA ARG A 56 5.04 6.12 -7.12
C ARG A 56 4.79 5.32 -5.86
N ALA A 57 5.70 4.41 -5.54
CA ALA A 57 5.68 3.70 -4.26
C ALA A 57 6.89 4.14 -3.43
N THR A 58 6.66 4.56 -2.19
CA THR A 58 7.69 4.88 -1.21
C THR A 58 7.59 3.93 -0.03
N ARG A 59 8.70 3.33 0.37
CA ARG A 59 8.77 2.38 1.48
C ARG A 59 9.50 3.00 2.67
N SER A 60 8.86 2.89 3.82
CA SER A 60 9.41 3.32 5.12
C SER A 60 9.42 2.13 6.07
N GLN A 61 10.57 1.82 6.65
CA GLN A 61 10.68 0.83 7.72
C GLN A 61 10.50 1.51 9.07
N ARG A 62 9.84 0.83 10.01
CA ARG A 62 9.61 1.29 11.38
C ARG A 62 10.87 1.11 12.24
N ARG A 63 11.83 2.01 12.06
CA ARG A 63 13.14 2.06 12.72
C ARG A 63 13.52 3.52 13.04
N GLY A 64 14.21 3.73 14.16
CA GLY A 64 14.61 5.08 14.61
C GLY A 64 13.55 5.76 15.49
N GLU A 65 13.88 6.93 16.04
CA GLU A 65 13.03 7.67 16.99
C GLU A 65 11.98 8.54 16.29
N GLU A 66 12.29 9.11 15.13
CA GLU A 66 11.35 9.85 14.27
C GLU A 66 11.02 8.97 13.07
N ASN A 67 9.85 8.34 13.10
CA ASN A 67 9.46 7.38 12.09
C ASN A 67 8.10 7.72 11.45
N PRO A 68 8.05 7.92 10.12
CA PRO A 68 6.79 8.24 9.44
C PRO A 68 5.75 7.10 9.55
N VAL A 69 6.19 5.86 9.78
CA VAL A 69 5.28 4.73 10.04
C VAL A 69 4.61 4.86 11.40
N ASP A 70 5.33 5.28 12.44
CA ASP A 70 4.77 5.49 13.78
C ASP A 70 3.77 6.65 13.77
N GLU A 71 4.11 7.77 13.14
CA GLU A 71 3.23 8.94 13.00
C GLU A 71 1.89 8.58 12.32
N GLU A 72 1.94 7.83 11.22
CA GLU A 72 0.75 7.37 10.49
C GLU A 72 -0.06 6.36 11.31
N ILE A 73 0.61 5.38 11.96
CA ILE A 73 -0.08 4.40 12.82
C ILE A 73 -0.80 5.12 13.97
N ASP A 74 -0.15 6.06 14.65
CA ASP A 74 -0.75 6.77 15.78
C ASP A 74 -1.97 7.58 15.32
N ALA A 75 -1.87 8.27 14.18
CA ALA A 75 -3.00 8.99 13.58
C ALA A 75 -4.17 8.05 13.24
N PHE A 76 -3.89 6.87 12.69
CA PHE A 76 -4.93 5.88 12.39
C PHE A 76 -5.51 5.23 13.63
N LEU A 77 -4.69 4.93 14.64
CA LEU A 77 -5.17 4.39 15.91
C LEU A 77 -6.12 5.36 16.60
N ASP A 78 -5.82 6.66 16.59
CA ASP A 78 -6.71 7.68 17.15
C ASP A 78 -8.08 7.72 16.46
N LEU A 79 -8.13 7.46 15.14
CA LEU A 79 -9.38 7.37 14.38
C LEU A 79 -10.13 6.06 14.67
N VAL A 80 -9.42 4.93 14.74
CA VAL A 80 -10.01 3.63 15.08
C VAL A 80 -10.59 3.63 16.49
N LEU A 81 -9.93 4.31 17.45
CA LEU A 81 -10.41 4.43 18.83
C LEU A 81 -11.68 5.27 18.97
N GLN A 82 -12.00 6.11 17.97
CA GLN A 82 -13.25 6.87 17.93
C GLN A 82 -14.40 6.08 17.31
N ALA A 83 -14.11 4.98 16.59
CA ALA A 83 -15.11 4.11 16.00
C ALA A 83 -15.74 3.16 17.05
N GLU A 84 -16.88 2.56 16.71
CA GLU A 84 -17.50 1.54 17.55
C GLU A 84 -16.59 0.31 17.67
N GLU A 85 -16.47 -0.24 18.88
CA GLU A 85 -15.67 -1.43 19.11
C GLU A 85 -16.36 -2.67 18.52
N THR A 86 -15.81 -3.19 17.43
CA THR A 86 -16.30 -4.33 16.68
C THR A 86 -15.13 -5.29 16.41
N PRO A 87 -15.40 -6.55 16.01
CA PRO A 87 -14.33 -7.46 15.61
C PRO A 87 -13.44 -6.88 14.48
N ALA A 88 -14.03 -6.12 13.56
CA ALA A 88 -13.30 -5.52 12.45
C ALA A 88 -12.40 -4.36 12.91
N THR A 89 -12.88 -3.47 13.80
CA THR A 89 -12.04 -2.39 14.34
C THR A 89 -10.88 -2.92 15.18
N ARG A 90 -11.10 -3.99 15.96
CA ARG A 90 -10.01 -4.69 16.66
C ARG A 90 -9.01 -5.33 15.70
N GLN A 91 -9.47 -5.91 14.58
CA GLN A 91 -8.59 -6.48 13.57
C GLN A 91 -7.71 -5.41 12.92
N VAL A 92 -8.27 -4.23 12.62
CA VAL A 92 -7.53 -3.07 12.11
C VAL A 92 -6.51 -2.61 13.15
N GLU A 93 -6.93 -2.41 14.40
CA GLU A 93 -6.04 -2.02 15.50
C GLU A 93 -4.85 -2.99 15.66
N ASP A 94 -5.12 -4.29 15.71
CA ASP A 94 -4.10 -5.32 15.84
C ASP A 94 -3.14 -5.33 14.65
N ALA A 95 -3.62 -5.08 13.43
CA ALA A 95 -2.78 -5.00 12.26
C ALA A 95 -1.89 -3.75 12.28
N LEU A 96 -2.44 -2.58 12.63
CA LEU A 96 -1.70 -1.32 12.81
C LEU A 96 -0.57 -1.49 13.84
N ARG A 97 -0.87 -2.06 15.00
CA ARG A 97 0.13 -2.27 16.07
C ARG A 97 1.26 -3.20 15.65
N ARG A 98 0.96 -4.20 14.81
CA ARG A 98 1.94 -5.17 14.31
C ARG A 98 2.78 -4.64 13.14
N ALA A 99 2.36 -3.56 12.48
CA ALA A 99 3.07 -3.03 11.33
C ALA A 99 4.52 -2.64 11.69
N ARG A 100 5.44 -3.11 10.83
CA ARG A 100 6.89 -2.92 10.86
C ARG A 100 7.39 -2.12 9.66
N GLN A 101 6.59 -1.99 8.62
CA GLN A 101 6.85 -1.09 7.51
C GLN A 101 5.55 -0.53 6.93
N MET A 102 5.69 0.55 6.18
CA MET A 102 4.64 1.13 5.35
C MET A 102 5.15 1.25 3.92
N ILE A 103 4.30 0.87 2.96
CA ILE A 103 4.47 1.24 1.56
C ILE A 103 3.37 2.22 1.21
N LEU A 104 3.74 3.46 0.90
CA LEU A 104 2.84 4.48 0.40
C LEU A 104 2.84 4.43 -1.13
N LEU A 105 1.69 4.15 -1.72
CA LEU A 105 1.44 4.24 -3.15
C LEU A 105 0.69 5.54 -3.46
N GLU A 106 1.31 6.39 -4.26
CA GLU A 106 0.73 7.62 -4.77
C GLU A 106 0.24 7.37 -6.20
N VAL A 107 -1.07 7.48 -6.40
CA VAL A 107 -1.74 7.37 -7.68
C VAL A 107 -2.11 8.78 -8.16
N PRO A 108 -1.58 9.25 -9.31
CA PRO A 108 -1.96 10.55 -9.86
C PRO A 108 -3.47 10.65 -10.09
N ASP A 109 -4.09 11.80 -9.82
CA ASP A 109 -5.53 12.00 -10.10
C ASP A 109 -5.87 11.83 -11.60
N THR A 110 -4.87 12.03 -12.46
CA THR A 110 -4.95 11.83 -13.92
C THR A 110 -4.92 10.36 -14.32
N PHE A 111 -4.56 9.46 -13.40
CA PHE A 111 -4.49 8.03 -13.65
C PHE A 111 -5.90 7.47 -13.93
N PRO A 112 -6.06 6.63 -14.97
CA PRO A 112 -7.37 6.17 -15.39
C PRO A 112 -7.92 5.13 -14.41
N TRP A 113 -8.84 5.57 -13.56
CA TRP A 113 -9.72 4.68 -12.80
C TRP A 113 -10.80 4.14 -13.74
N GLY A 114 -10.53 2.95 -14.31
CA GLY A 114 -11.44 2.29 -15.24
C GLY A 114 -12.49 1.41 -14.55
N ALA A 115 -13.50 0.96 -15.30
CA ALA A 115 -14.48 -0.03 -14.81
C ALA A 115 -13.90 -1.45 -14.65
N GLY A 116 -12.64 -1.65 -15.04
CA GLY A 116 -11.91 -2.91 -14.92
C GLY A 116 -10.68 -2.74 -14.04
N ARG A 117 -10.09 -3.88 -13.67
CA ARG A 117 -8.88 -3.96 -12.85
C ARG A 117 -7.76 -3.12 -13.45
N THR A 118 -7.20 -2.22 -12.66
CA THR A 118 -6.10 -1.34 -13.03
C THR A 118 -4.75 -1.93 -12.61
N VAL A 119 -3.66 -1.37 -13.13
CA VAL A 119 -2.31 -1.73 -12.68
C VAL A 119 -2.08 -1.37 -11.22
N ALA A 120 -2.76 -0.34 -10.70
CA ALA A 120 -2.68 0.08 -9.31
C ALA A 120 -3.29 -1.00 -8.42
N ASP A 121 -4.47 -1.50 -8.79
CA ASP A 121 -5.14 -2.60 -8.07
C ASP A 121 -4.24 -3.85 -8.03
N ALA A 122 -3.68 -4.24 -9.18
CA ALA A 122 -2.79 -5.38 -9.28
C ALA A 122 -1.51 -5.20 -8.44
N LEU A 123 -0.93 -3.99 -8.42
CA LEU A 123 0.22 -3.68 -7.60
C LEU A 123 -0.11 -3.77 -6.10
N VAL A 124 -1.24 -3.19 -5.68
CA VAL A 124 -1.67 -3.21 -4.27
C VAL A 124 -1.95 -4.65 -3.83
N GLU A 125 -2.69 -5.43 -4.61
CA GLU A 125 -2.98 -6.84 -4.29
C GLU A 125 -1.68 -7.65 -4.16
N PHE A 126 -0.76 -7.51 -5.12
CA PHE A 126 0.51 -8.22 -5.09
C PHE A 126 1.35 -7.84 -3.85
N LEU A 127 1.46 -6.54 -3.55
CA LEU A 127 2.21 -6.08 -2.39
C LEU A 127 1.54 -6.50 -1.08
N ALA A 128 0.21 -6.43 -0.99
CA ALA A 128 -0.55 -6.81 0.19
C ALA A 128 -0.40 -8.30 0.50
N ASP A 129 -0.51 -9.16 -0.50
CA ASP A 129 -0.32 -10.61 -0.32
C ASP A 129 1.12 -10.93 0.10
N ARG A 130 2.11 -10.36 -0.59
CA ARG A 130 3.54 -10.63 -0.31
C ARG A 130 4.02 -10.09 1.03
N THR A 131 3.36 -9.09 1.59
CA THR A 131 3.79 -8.43 2.82
C THR A 131 2.79 -8.58 3.96
N GLU A 132 1.70 -9.32 3.77
CA GLU A 132 0.62 -9.46 4.76
C GLU A 132 0.06 -8.10 5.22
N ALA A 133 -0.05 -7.14 4.29
CA ALA A 133 -0.40 -5.77 4.64
C ALA A 133 -1.88 -5.60 4.94
N LEU A 134 -2.17 -4.73 5.91
CA LEU A 134 -3.42 -4.00 5.99
C LEU A 134 -3.37 -2.87 4.95
N ILE A 135 -4.43 -2.70 4.18
CA ILE A 135 -4.54 -1.64 3.16
C ILE A 135 -5.37 -0.50 3.76
N GLN A 136 -4.88 0.73 3.66
CA GLN A 136 -5.64 1.94 3.95
C GLN A 136 -5.71 2.78 2.68
N ALA A 137 -6.92 3.16 2.29
CA ALA A 137 -7.22 3.99 1.13
C ALA A 137 -7.78 5.34 1.59
N ASP A 138 -7.21 6.43 1.09
CA ASP A 138 -7.59 7.78 1.50
C ASP A 138 -9.04 8.10 1.15
N GLY A 139 -9.80 8.56 2.16
CA GLY A 139 -11.21 8.89 2.02
C GLY A 139 -12.15 7.68 1.87
N GLU A 140 -11.64 6.46 2.05
CA GLU A 140 -12.46 5.23 1.99
C GLU A 140 -12.40 4.45 3.29
N GLY A 141 -11.21 4.05 3.72
CA GLY A 141 -11.02 3.28 4.95
C GLY A 141 -9.99 2.16 4.85
N PHE A 142 -10.16 1.15 5.70
CA PHE A 142 -9.26 0.02 5.85
C PHE A 142 -9.82 -1.25 5.23
N TYR A 143 -8.96 -1.94 4.49
CA TYR A 143 -9.23 -3.21 3.83
C TYR A 143 -8.24 -4.27 4.30
N ASP A 144 -8.67 -5.53 4.33
CA ASP A 144 -7.76 -6.65 4.50
C ASP A 144 -6.93 -6.90 3.23
N ARG A 145 -5.97 -7.82 3.32
CA ARG A 145 -5.11 -8.19 2.18
C ARG A 145 -5.85 -8.81 0.99
N GLU A 146 -7.08 -9.29 1.20
CA GLU A 146 -7.93 -9.85 0.15
C GLU A 146 -8.79 -8.75 -0.52
N GLY A 147 -8.69 -7.51 -0.05
CA GLY A 147 -9.45 -6.37 -0.56
C GLY A 147 -10.86 -6.24 0.04
N ASN A 148 -11.17 -6.95 1.13
CA ASN A 148 -12.45 -6.79 1.81
C ASN A 148 -12.41 -5.59 2.77
N LEU A 149 -13.41 -4.72 2.70
CA LEU A 149 -13.54 -3.57 3.60
C LEU A 149 -13.76 -4.04 5.04
N LEU A 150 -12.87 -3.63 5.95
CA LEU A 150 -12.95 -3.88 7.39
C LEU A 150 -13.59 -2.70 8.12
N LEU A 151 -13.18 -1.48 7.78
CA LEU A 151 -13.62 -0.27 8.46
C LEU A 151 -13.69 0.88 7.46
N ALA A 152 -14.89 1.43 7.24
CA ALA A 152 -15.07 2.65 6.45
C ALA A 152 -14.63 3.87 7.27
N MET A 153 -14.06 4.86 6.59
CA MET A 153 -13.69 6.15 7.17
C MET A 153 -14.43 7.25 6.40
N GLU A 154 -15.26 8.01 7.13
CA GLU A 154 -15.99 9.18 6.60
C GLU A 154 -15.21 10.49 6.83
#